data_AF-A0A0F9GM73-F1
#
_entry.id   AF-A0A0F9GM73-F1
#
_cell.length_a   1.000
_cell.length_b   1.000
_cell.length_c   1.000
_cell.angle_alpha   90.00
_cell.angle_beta   90.00
_cell.angle_gamma   90.00
#
_symmetry.space_group_name_H-M   'P 1'
#
loop_
_entity.id
_entity.type
_entity.pdbx_description
1 polymer ?
#
loop_
_entity_poly.entity_id
_entity_poly.type
_entity_poly.pdbx_seq_one_letter_code
_entity_poly.pdbx_strand_id
1 'polypeptide(L)'
;MLTLLAVWWFWITLVAVVVLIMCEATESPIAATITVVAGVLALQFVGGIDLWTYLKENPLGIIKMVGLYFGIGAGWCVTKWWLYALNRRDDYREQKEKFCKSHKLDDGIIPDDMKNAFRNSFHPYCLRNDYPPKVGKHKERIVRWIAYWPFSVIWTIIDDFVQRIAKSIYNLISSTLQRISDKVFEKDLIE
;
A
#
# COMPACT_ATOMS: atom_id res chain seq x y z
N MET A 1 -33.31 -25.69 5.31
CA MET A 1 -32.04 -26.33 4.87
C MET A 1 -31.23 -25.42 3.95
N LEU A 2 -31.82 -24.80 2.91
CA LEU A 2 -31.15 -23.84 2.02
C LEU A 2 -30.50 -22.63 2.72
N THR A 3 -31.10 -22.10 3.79
CA THR A 3 -30.56 -20.95 4.54
C THR A 3 -29.28 -21.28 5.32
N LEU A 4 -29.20 -22.46 5.92
CA LEU A 4 -28.00 -22.91 6.64
C LEU A 4 -26.84 -23.12 5.67
N LEU A 5 -27.10 -23.73 4.52
CA LEU A 5 -26.10 -23.88 3.45
C LEU A 5 -25.59 -22.52 2.95
N ALA A 6 -26.48 -21.55 2.76
CA ALA A 6 -26.09 -20.20 2.34
C ALA A 6 -25.18 -19.50 3.36
N VAL A 7 -25.44 -19.65 4.66
CA VAL A 7 -24.60 -19.08 5.73
C VAL A 7 -23.21 -19.73 5.72
N TRP A 8 -23.11 -21.05 5.58
CA TRP A 8 -21.81 -21.72 5.46
C TRP A 8 -21.04 -21.29 4.20
N TRP A 9 -21.73 -21.10 3.07
CA TRP A 9 -21.12 -20.58 1.85
C TRP A 9 -20.55 -19.18 2.02
N PHE A 10 -21.26 -18.32 2.74
CA PHE A 10 -20.77 -16.99 3.07
C PHE A 10 -19.46 -17.06 3.87
N TRP A 11 -19.38 -17.89 4.91
CA TRP A 11 -18.17 -17.99 5.74
C TRP A 11 -16.99 -18.59 4.98
N ILE A 12 -17.22 -19.62 4.15
CA ILE A 12 -16.16 -20.23 3.33
C ILE A 12 -15.61 -19.21 2.33
N THR A 13 -16.50 -18.47 1.65
CA THR A 13 -16.05 -17.43 0.70
C THR A 13 -15.35 -16.29 1.42
N LEU A 14 -15.81 -15.89 2.60
CA LEU A 14 -15.13 -14.88 3.43
C LEU A 14 -13.72 -15.33 3.83
N VAL A 15 -13.56 -16.55 4.34
CA VAL A 15 -12.23 -17.10 4.70
C VAL A 15 -11.33 -17.18 3.48
N ALA A 16 -11.85 -17.62 2.33
CA ALA A 16 -11.08 -17.65 1.08
C ALA A 16 -10.60 -16.24 0.66
N VAL A 17 -11.46 -15.21 0.79
CA VAL A 17 -11.09 -13.82 0.53
C VAL A 17 -10.03 -13.31 1.53
N VAL A 18 -10.16 -13.65 2.81
CA VAL A 18 -9.15 -13.27 3.82
C VAL A 18 -7.81 -13.95 3.53
N VAL A 19 -7.79 -15.23 3.16
CA VAL A 19 -6.57 -15.94 2.77
C VAL A 19 -5.96 -15.32 1.51
N LEU A 20 -6.77 -14.95 0.52
CA LEU A 20 -6.32 -14.21 -0.66
C LEU A 20 -5.59 -12.91 -0.27
N ILE A 21 -6.20 -12.13 0.63
CA ILE A 21 -5.63 -10.87 1.13
C ILE A 21 -4.32 -11.13 1.89
N MET A 22 -4.28 -12.15 2.75
CA MET A 22 -3.07 -12.51 3.49
C MET A 22 -1.95 -13.00 2.58
N CYS A 23 -2.26 -13.82 1.57
CA CYS A 23 -1.28 -14.28 0.59
C CYS A 23 -0.71 -13.11 -0.21
N GLU A 24 -1.52 -12.14 -0.60
CA GLU A 24 -1.05 -10.90 -1.24
C GLU A 24 -0.13 -10.12 -0.31
N ALA A 25 -0.46 -10.05 0.99
CA ALA A 25 0.39 -9.39 1.97
C ALA A 25 1.77 -10.06 2.14
N THR A 26 1.90 -11.36 1.83
CA THR A 26 3.20 -12.07 1.86
C THR A 26 4.07 -11.85 0.62
N GLU A 27 3.60 -11.08 -0.37
CA GLU A 27 4.30 -10.78 -1.63
C GLU A 27 4.74 -12.03 -2.43
N SER A 28 4.17 -13.21 -2.18
CA SER A 28 4.54 -14.46 -2.85
C SER A 28 3.74 -14.67 -4.14
N PRO A 29 4.38 -14.66 -5.34
CA PRO A 29 3.68 -14.85 -6.62
C PRO A 29 3.00 -16.23 -6.73
N ILE A 30 3.61 -17.25 -6.10
CA ILE A 30 3.10 -18.63 -6.11
C ILE A 30 1.80 -18.71 -5.32
N ALA A 31 1.76 -18.09 -4.13
CA ALA A 31 0.57 -18.10 -3.28
C ALA A 31 -0.63 -17.47 -4.01
N ALA A 32 -0.41 -16.37 -4.72
CA ALA A 32 -1.46 -15.73 -5.50
C ALA A 32 -1.99 -16.63 -6.63
N THR A 33 -1.10 -17.32 -7.34
CA THR A 33 -1.48 -18.25 -8.43
C THR A 33 -2.29 -19.43 -7.90
N ILE A 34 -1.85 -20.06 -6.81
CA ILE A 34 -2.57 -21.16 -6.16
C ILE A 34 -3.97 -20.72 -5.77
N THR A 35 -4.11 -19.50 -5.24
CA THR A 35 -5.40 -19.03 -4.73
C THR A 35 -6.38 -18.67 -5.85
N VAL A 36 -5.89 -18.14 -6.98
CA VAL A 36 -6.72 -17.97 -8.20
C VAL A 36 -7.20 -19.32 -8.71
N VAL A 37 -6.31 -20.30 -8.84
CA VAL A 37 -6.67 -21.65 -9.30
C VAL A 37 -7.69 -22.29 -8.35
N ALA A 38 -7.48 -22.22 -7.04
CA ALA A 38 -8.42 -22.71 -6.04
C ALA A 38 -9.78 -22.00 -6.15
N GLY A 39 -9.78 -20.69 -6.42
CA GLY A 39 -10.99 -19.90 -6.66
C GLY A 39 -11.77 -20.37 -7.88
N VAL A 40 -11.12 -20.61 -9.03
CA VAL A 40 -11.86 -21.10 -10.21
C VAL A 40 -12.32 -22.55 -10.03
N LEU A 41 -11.52 -23.41 -9.38
CA LEU A 41 -11.94 -24.77 -9.06
C LEU A 41 -13.14 -24.77 -8.10
N ALA A 42 -13.17 -23.88 -7.10
CA ALA A 42 -14.33 -23.70 -6.25
C ALA A 42 -15.54 -23.26 -7.08
N LEU A 43 -15.43 -22.23 -7.94
CA LEU A 43 -16.55 -21.80 -8.77
C LEU A 43 -17.10 -22.93 -9.68
N GLN A 44 -16.21 -23.74 -10.26
CA GLN A 44 -16.58 -24.86 -11.11
C GLN A 44 -17.28 -25.98 -10.34
N PHE A 45 -16.62 -26.54 -9.32
CA PHE A 45 -17.09 -27.76 -8.65
C PHE A 45 -18.11 -27.50 -7.56
N VAL A 46 -18.05 -26.31 -6.96
CA VAL A 46 -18.84 -25.95 -5.80
C VAL A 46 -19.97 -25.00 -6.18
N GLY A 47 -19.68 -24.01 -7.03
CA GLY A 47 -20.70 -23.09 -7.55
C GLY A 47 -21.62 -23.73 -8.58
N GLY A 48 -21.25 -24.88 -9.15
CA GLY A 48 -21.99 -25.52 -10.25
C GLY A 48 -22.01 -24.69 -11.53
N ILE A 49 -21.10 -23.71 -11.65
CA ILE A 49 -20.99 -22.86 -12.83
C ILE A 49 -20.11 -23.59 -13.83
N ASP A 50 -20.66 -23.91 -15.00
CA ASP A 50 -19.87 -24.48 -16.08
C ASP A 50 -19.08 -23.38 -16.81
N LEU A 51 -17.88 -23.09 -16.28
CA LEU A 51 -16.99 -22.06 -16.82
C LEU A 51 -16.59 -22.37 -18.27
N TRP A 52 -16.46 -23.64 -18.63
CA TRP A 52 -16.07 -24.06 -19.98
C TRP A 52 -17.16 -23.78 -21.00
N THR A 53 -18.42 -24.06 -20.64
CA THR A 53 -19.57 -23.73 -21.49
C THR A 53 -19.71 -22.21 -21.62
N TYR A 54 -19.62 -21.47 -20.52
CA TYR A 54 -19.68 -20.01 -20.55
C TYR A 54 -18.59 -19.38 -21.43
N LEU A 55 -17.35 -19.89 -21.35
CA LEU A 55 -16.22 -19.43 -22.15
C LEU A 55 -16.44 -19.65 -23.66
N LYS A 56 -17.03 -20.79 -24.05
CA LYS A 56 -17.33 -21.11 -25.45
C LYS A 56 -18.48 -20.28 -26.00
N GLU A 57 -19.50 -20.02 -25.20
CA GLU A 57 -20.68 -19.26 -25.61
C GLU A 57 -20.39 -17.75 -25.70
N ASN A 58 -19.47 -17.23 -24.88
CA ASN A 58 -19.25 -15.78 -24.75
C ASN A 58 -17.77 -15.33 -24.89
N PRO A 59 -17.00 -15.80 -25.90
CA PRO A 59 -15.56 -15.50 -25.99
C PRO A 59 -15.28 -14.00 -26.13
N LEU A 60 -16.09 -13.29 -26.92
CA LEU A 60 -15.94 -11.84 -27.11
C LEU A 60 -16.28 -11.06 -25.83
N GLY A 61 -17.28 -11.51 -25.07
CA GLY A 61 -17.64 -10.91 -23.78
C GLY A 61 -16.49 -10.99 -22.79
N ILE A 62 -15.82 -12.15 -22.72
CA ILE A 62 -14.67 -12.37 -21.85
C ILE A 62 -13.47 -11.52 -22.27
N ILE A 63 -13.16 -11.46 -23.57
CA ILE A 63 -12.09 -10.59 -24.08
C ILE A 63 -12.37 -9.12 -23.72
N LYS A 64 -13.61 -8.66 -23.89
CA LYS A 64 -14.02 -7.30 -23.49
C LYS A 64 -13.86 -7.05 -21.99
N MET A 65 -14.30 -8.00 -21.15
CA MET A 65 -14.17 -7.90 -19.70
C MET A 65 -12.70 -7.87 -19.25
N VAL A 66 -11.86 -8.76 -19.81
CA VAL A 66 -10.42 -8.80 -19.53
C VAL A 66 -9.74 -7.51 -19.99
N GLY A 67 -10.06 -7.04 -21.19
CA GLY A 67 -9.54 -5.77 -21.71
C GLY A 67 -9.93 -4.57 -20.84
N LEU A 68 -11.20 -4.51 -20.40
CA LEU A 68 -11.67 -3.48 -19.48
C LEU A 68 -10.96 -3.55 -18.13
N TYR A 69 -10.78 -4.76 -17.58
CA TYR A 69 -10.08 -4.98 -16.32
C TYR A 69 -8.64 -4.44 -16.36
N PHE A 70 -7.88 -4.79 -17.39
CA PHE A 70 -6.52 -4.28 -17.57
C PHE A 70 -6.48 -2.79 -17.88
N GLY A 71 -7.46 -2.26 -18.62
CA GLY A 71 -7.58 -0.83 -18.90
C GLY A 71 -7.76 0.00 -17.62
N ILE A 72 -8.66 -0.43 -16.73
CA ILE A 72 -8.86 0.22 -15.42
C ILE A 72 -7.61 0.04 -14.55
N GLY A 73 -7.04 -1.16 -14.51
CA GLY A 73 -5.82 -1.45 -13.75
C GLY A 73 -4.62 -0.60 -14.17
N ALA A 74 -4.45 -0.35 -15.47
CA ALA A 74 -3.43 0.54 -16.00
C ALA A 74 -3.64 2.00 -15.53
N GLY A 75 -4.89 2.49 -15.59
CA GLY A 75 -5.25 3.80 -15.06
C GLY A 75 -4.93 3.93 -13.57
N TRP A 76 -5.34 2.93 -12.77
CA TRP A 76 -5.04 2.89 -11.33
C TRP A 76 -3.55 2.86 -11.02
N CYS A 77 -2.77 2.14 -11.82
CA CYS A 77 -1.32 2.07 -11.65
C CYS A 77 -0.66 3.45 -11.76
N VAL A 78 -1.14 4.32 -12.66
CA VAL A 78 -0.64 5.70 -12.77
C VAL A 78 -0.93 6.47 -11.50
N THR A 79 -2.15 6.37 -10.97
CA THR A 79 -2.54 7.00 -9.70
C THR A 79 -1.69 6.49 -8.54
N LYS A 80 -1.45 5.18 -8.42
CA LYS A 80 -0.60 4.61 -7.36
C LYS A 80 0.85 5.02 -7.51
N TRP A 81 1.39 5.09 -8.72
CA TRP A 81 2.74 5.59 -8.95
C TRP A 81 2.86 7.05 -8.52
N TRP A 82 1.87 7.88 -8.83
CA TRP A 82 1.82 9.27 -8.38
C TRP A 82 1.81 9.37 -6.86
N LEU A 83 0.94 8.64 -6.17
CA LEU A 83 0.90 8.60 -4.70
C LEU A 83 2.23 8.11 -4.10
N TYR A 84 2.83 7.07 -4.69
CA TYR A 84 4.15 6.58 -4.28
C TYR A 84 5.23 7.67 -4.43
N ALA A 85 5.26 8.37 -5.56
CA ALA A 85 6.21 9.45 -5.80
C ALA A 85 6.01 10.64 -4.84
N LEU A 86 4.75 10.98 -4.51
CA LEU A 86 4.43 12.00 -3.51
C LEU A 86 4.96 11.61 -2.12
N ASN A 87 4.68 10.40 -1.65
CA ASN A 87 5.17 9.93 -0.35
C ASN A 87 6.70 9.96 -0.30
N ARG A 88 7.38 9.54 -1.36
CA ARG A 88 8.86 9.60 -1.45
C ARG A 88 9.42 11.01 -1.46
N ARG A 89 8.72 11.96 -2.08
CA ARG A 89 9.09 13.38 -2.04
C ARG A 89 8.96 13.93 -0.62
N ASP A 90 7.91 13.54 0.09
CA ASP A 90 7.65 14.01 1.45
C ASP A 90 8.67 13.42 2.44
N ASP A 91 9.00 12.12 2.32
CA ASP A 91 10.10 11.47 3.06
C ASP A 91 11.44 12.21 2.84
N TYR A 92 11.74 12.54 1.58
CA TYR A 92 12.96 13.28 1.22
C TYR A 92 12.99 14.68 1.84
N ARG A 93 11.85 15.39 1.84
CA ARG A 93 11.73 16.72 2.46
C ARG A 93 11.94 16.66 3.96
N GLU A 94 11.35 15.69 4.64
CA GLU A 94 11.53 15.51 6.09
C GLU A 94 13.00 15.23 6.44
N GLN A 95 13.69 14.36 5.68
CA GLN A 95 15.11 14.08 5.92
C GLN A 95 15.99 15.28 5.59
N LYS A 96 15.65 16.04 4.55
CA LYS A 96 16.30 17.30 4.22
C LYS A 96 16.20 18.30 5.37
N GLU A 97 15.01 18.47 5.93
CA GLU A 97 14.75 19.37 7.05
C GLU A 97 15.53 18.95 8.31
N LYS A 98 15.50 17.66 8.67
CA LYS A 98 16.30 17.13 9.79
C LYS A 98 17.80 17.32 9.60
N PHE A 99 18.29 17.13 8.38
CA PHE A 99 19.71 17.34 8.06
C PHE A 99 20.10 18.81 8.18
N CYS A 100 19.31 19.73 7.63
CA CYS A 100 19.57 21.17 7.74
C CYS A 100 19.51 21.64 9.21
N LYS A 101 18.53 21.16 9.99
CA LYS A 101 18.41 21.50 11.42
C LYS A 101 19.59 21.01 12.26
N SER A 102 20.08 19.79 11.99
CA SER A 102 21.24 19.23 12.71
C SER A 102 22.56 19.94 12.37
N HIS A 103 22.68 20.52 11.18
CA HIS A 103 23.88 21.22 10.73
C HIS A 103 23.76 22.75 10.81
N LYS A 104 22.67 23.28 11.40
CA LYS A 104 22.38 24.72 11.50
C LYS A 104 22.47 25.44 10.15
N LEU A 105 21.98 24.79 9.10
CA LEU A 105 21.94 25.37 7.75
C LEU A 105 20.67 26.21 7.59
N ASP A 106 20.86 27.50 7.29
CA ASP A 106 19.76 28.40 6.96
C ASP A 106 19.18 28.09 5.57
N ASP A 107 17.87 28.28 5.41
CA ASP A 107 17.12 28.22 4.14
C ASP A 107 17.02 26.87 3.42
N GLY A 108 17.43 25.77 4.05
CA GLY A 108 17.28 24.44 3.46
C GLY A 108 18.07 24.29 2.15
N ILE A 109 19.04 25.16 1.87
CA ILE A 109 19.98 25.00 0.77
C ILE A 109 21.12 24.13 1.31
N ILE A 110 21.40 23.01 0.64
CA ILE A 110 22.51 22.12 1.03
C ILE A 110 23.74 22.54 0.23
N PRO A 111 24.81 23.02 0.90
CA PRO A 111 26.09 23.35 0.27
C PRO A 111 26.67 22.17 -0.53
N ASP A 112 27.41 22.45 -1.61
CA ASP A 112 27.93 21.42 -2.52
C ASP A 112 28.86 20.41 -1.83
N ASP A 113 29.67 20.88 -0.89
CA ASP A 113 30.55 20.08 -0.04
C ASP A 113 29.78 19.13 0.90
N MET A 114 28.58 19.54 1.32
CA MET A 114 27.71 18.75 2.19
C MET A 114 26.76 17.79 1.45
N LYS A 115 26.66 17.85 0.12
CA LYS A 115 25.76 16.96 -0.66
C LYS A 115 26.05 15.48 -0.44
N ASN A 116 27.32 15.10 -0.29
CA ASN A 116 27.71 13.71 -0.02
C ASN A 116 27.37 13.29 1.41
N ALA A 117 27.57 14.18 2.39
CA ALA A 117 27.16 13.94 3.78
C ALA A 117 25.62 13.76 3.87
N PHE A 118 24.86 14.61 3.18
CA PHE A 118 23.42 14.47 3.06
C PHE A 118 23.01 13.17 2.36
N ARG A 119 23.70 12.79 1.27
CA ARG A 119 23.42 11.52 0.59
C ARG A 119 23.70 10.30 1.48
N ASN A 120 24.66 10.41 2.39
CA ASN A 120 25.02 9.35 3.32
C ASN A 120 24.17 9.36 4.60
N SER A 121 23.49 10.46 4.93
CA SER A 121 22.56 10.52 6.07
C SER A 121 21.24 9.80 5.81
N PHE A 122 20.92 9.52 4.54
CA PHE A 122 19.79 8.67 4.19
C PHE A 122 19.97 7.27 4.80
N HIS A 123 18.99 6.86 5.60
CA HIS A 123 18.95 5.49 6.12
C HIS A 123 19.11 4.49 4.95
N PRO A 124 20.06 3.54 5.02
CA PRO A 124 20.45 2.71 3.87
C PRO A 124 19.28 1.91 3.26
N TYR A 125 18.22 1.69 4.01
CA TYR A 125 17.04 0.94 3.60
C TYR A 125 15.98 1.77 2.86
N CYS A 126 15.95 3.10 3.00
CA CYS A 126 14.73 3.85 2.66
C CYS A 126 14.85 4.77 1.43
N LEU A 127 15.98 5.47 1.24
CA LEU A 127 16.07 6.54 0.21
C LEU A 127 17.34 6.50 -0.65
N ARG A 128 18.41 5.84 -0.19
CA ARG A 128 19.75 5.98 -0.79
C ARG A 128 19.82 5.56 -2.27
N ASN A 129 19.12 4.51 -2.65
CA ASN A 129 19.21 3.93 -4.01
C ASN A 129 17.99 4.19 -4.90
N ASP A 130 16.98 4.88 -4.35
CA ASP A 130 15.63 4.89 -4.91
C ASP A 130 15.04 6.30 -5.07
N TYR A 131 15.89 7.33 -4.96
CA TYR A 131 15.52 8.73 -5.18
C TYR A 131 16.30 9.35 -6.35
N PRO A 132 15.63 9.93 -7.37
CA PRO A 132 14.19 9.83 -7.61
C PRO A 132 13.79 8.38 -7.97
N PRO A 133 12.55 7.96 -7.66
CA PRO A 133 12.10 6.60 -7.97
C PRO A 133 12.08 6.39 -9.48
N LYS A 134 12.86 5.42 -9.97
CA LYS A 134 12.92 5.07 -11.39
C LYS A 134 11.97 3.92 -11.68
N VAL A 135 11.02 4.12 -12.60
CA VAL A 135 10.03 3.12 -13.05
C VAL A 135 10.69 1.77 -13.38
N GLY A 136 11.85 1.79 -14.05
CA GLY A 136 12.56 0.57 -14.44
C GLY A 136 13.01 -0.34 -13.29
N LYS A 137 13.20 0.21 -12.07
CA LYS A 137 13.55 -0.57 -10.87
C LYS A 137 12.33 -1.15 -10.16
N HIS A 138 11.12 -0.69 -10.50
CA HIS A 138 9.86 -1.01 -9.82
C HIS A 138 8.87 -1.74 -10.72
N LYS A 139 9.35 -2.45 -11.75
CA LYS A 139 8.49 -3.16 -12.72
C LYS A 139 7.56 -4.16 -12.04
N GLU A 140 8.08 -4.95 -11.10
CA GLU A 140 7.30 -5.96 -10.38
C GLU A 140 6.13 -5.32 -9.62
N ARG A 141 6.40 -4.21 -8.92
CA ARG A 141 5.39 -3.45 -8.18
C ARG A 141 4.31 -2.89 -9.10
N ILE A 142 4.70 -2.35 -10.25
CA ILE A 142 3.78 -1.83 -11.27
C ILE A 142 2.89 -2.94 -11.82
N VAL A 143 3.46 -4.08 -12.18
CA VAL A 143 2.70 -5.24 -12.65
C VAL A 143 1.71 -5.70 -11.57
N ARG A 144 2.13 -5.72 -10.30
CA ARG A 144 1.27 -6.06 -9.17
C ARG A 144 0.11 -5.07 -9.02
N TRP A 145 0.36 -3.76 -9.15
CA TRP A 145 -0.72 -2.75 -9.09
C TRP A 145 -1.73 -2.88 -10.22
N ILE A 146 -1.30 -3.28 -11.42
CA ILE A 146 -2.22 -3.54 -12.54
C ILE A 146 -3.03 -4.81 -12.29
N ALA A 147 -2.38 -5.89 -11.85
CA ALA A 147 -3.00 -7.19 -11.65
C ALA A 147 -3.98 -7.21 -10.47
N TYR A 148 -3.67 -6.49 -9.38
CA TYR A 148 -4.43 -6.49 -8.12
C TYR A 148 -5.05 -5.12 -7.82
N TRP A 149 -5.39 -4.35 -8.85
CA TRP A 149 -5.89 -3.00 -8.69
C TRP A 149 -7.14 -2.89 -7.80
N PRO A 150 -8.15 -3.78 -7.84
CA PRO A 150 -9.38 -3.59 -7.04
C PRO A 150 -9.07 -3.65 -5.54
N PHE A 151 -8.25 -4.63 -5.13
CA PHE A 151 -7.81 -4.78 -3.76
C PHE A 151 -6.88 -3.63 -3.34
N SER A 152 -5.99 -3.20 -4.24
CA SER A 152 -5.12 -2.05 -4.00
C SER A 152 -5.89 -0.74 -3.79
N VAL A 153 -7.00 -0.52 -4.53
CA VAL A 153 -7.91 0.62 -4.32
C VAL A 153 -8.50 0.57 -2.93
N ILE A 154 -9.13 -0.56 -2.57
CA ILE A 154 -9.77 -0.74 -1.26
C ILE A 154 -8.76 -0.50 -0.14
N TRP A 155 -7.58 -1.11 -0.24
CA TRP A 155 -6.52 -0.94 0.76
C TRP A 155 -6.04 0.50 0.87
N THR A 156 -5.89 1.21 -0.25
CA THR A 156 -5.46 2.62 -0.24
C THR A 156 -6.49 3.50 0.46
N ILE A 157 -7.78 3.27 0.22
CA ILE A 157 -8.86 4.00 0.91
C ILE A 157 -8.82 3.73 2.42
N ILE A 158 -8.64 2.47 2.81
CA ILE A 158 -8.57 2.07 4.23
C ILE A 158 -7.32 2.65 4.90
N ASP A 159 -6.14 2.49 4.29
CA ASP A 159 -4.86 2.95 4.84
C ASP A 159 -4.86 4.47 5.01
N ASP A 160 -5.28 5.23 3.99
CA ASP A 160 -5.40 6.69 4.08
C ASP A 160 -6.38 7.13 5.18
N PHE A 161 -7.51 6.43 5.32
CA PHE A 161 -8.50 6.72 6.36
C PHE A 161 -7.96 6.41 7.77
N VAL A 162 -7.36 5.22 7.94
CA VAL A 162 -6.78 4.76 9.21
C VAL A 162 -5.63 5.67 9.64
N GLN A 163 -4.72 6.02 8.73
CA GLN A 163 -3.61 6.92 9.05
C GLN A 163 -4.08 8.30 9.47
N ARG A 164 -5.14 8.86 8.84
CA ARG A 164 -5.71 10.14 9.25
C ARG A 164 -6.30 10.08 10.66
N ILE A 165 -7.04 9.01 10.98
CA ILE A 165 -7.59 8.80 12.32
C ILE A 165 -6.46 8.62 13.33
N ALA A 166 -5.48 7.76 13.04
CA ALA A 166 -4.36 7.48 13.92
C ALA A 166 -3.53 8.75 14.19
N LYS A 167 -3.22 9.55 13.17
CA LYS A 167 -2.54 10.85 13.33
C LYS A 167 -3.37 11.82 14.17
N SER A 168 -4.68 11.86 13.99
CA SER A 168 -5.57 12.72 14.77
C SER A 168 -5.58 12.35 16.25
N ILE A 169 -5.73 11.05 16.55
CA ILE A 169 -5.66 10.51 17.91
C ILE A 169 -4.28 10.77 18.52
N TYR A 170 -3.21 10.50 17.76
CA TYR A 170 -1.83 10.73 18.20
C TYR A 170 -1.60 12.20 18.55
N ASN A 171 -2.01 13.15 17.71
CA ASN A 171 -1.84 14.59 17.98
C ASN A 171 -2.63 15.06 19.20
N LEU A 172 -3.81 14.48 19.44
CA LEU A 172 -4.61 14.77 20.63
C LEU A 172 -3.94 14.27 21.90
N ILE A 173 -3.39 13.05 21.87
CA ILE A 173 -2.71 12.45 23.01
C ILE A 173 -1.35 13.09 23.24
N SER A 174 -0.55 13.31 22.19
CA SER A 174 0.81 13.83 22.29
C SER A 174 0.86 15.24 22.89
N SER A 175 -0.09 16.11 22.53
CA SER A 175 -0.19 17.44 23.15
C SER A 175 -0.51 17.36 24.64
N THR A 176 -1.33 16.41 25.07
CA THR A 176 -1.66 16.21 26.49
C THR A 176 -0.46 15.64 27.26
N LEU A 177 0.20 14.62 26.71
CA LEU A 177 1.40 14.03 27.30
C LEU A 177 2.55 15.03 27.39
N GLN A 178 2.76 15.87 26.37
CA GLN A 178 3.78 16.90 26.37
C GLN A 178 3.55 17.91 27.50
N ARG A 179 2.31 18.38 27.69
CA ARG A 179 1.96 19.29 28.80
C ARG A 179 2.25 18.68 30.17
N ILE A 180 2.00 17.39 30.35
CA ILE A 180 2.31 16.69 31.60
C ILE A 180 3.83 16.65 31.80
N SER A 181 4.59 16.29 30.76
CA SER A 181 6.05 16.27 30.79
C SER A 181 6.62 17.65 31.14
N ASP A 182 6.19 18.70 30.43
CA ASP A 182 6.66 20.07 30.66
C ASP A 182 6.43 20.50 32.10
N LYS A 183 5.25 20.19 32.67
CA LYS A 183 4.92 20.52 34.07
C LYS A 183 5.76 19.75 35.10
N VAL A 184 6.14 18.51 34.80
CA VAL A 184 6.99 17.70 35.70
C VAL A 184 8.41 18.26 35.73
N PHE A 185 8.96 18.66 34.59
CA PHE A 185 10.33 19.15 34.47
C PHE A 185 10.51 20.67 34.65
N GLU A 186 9.42 21.44 34.72
CA GLU A 186 9.48 22.90 34.96
C GLU A 186 10.20 23.27 36.26
N LYS A 187 10.07 22.43 37.31
CA LYS A 187 10.69 22.69 38.61
C LYS A 187 12.20 22.52 38.62
N ASP A 188 12.71 21.55 37.87
CA ASP A 188 14.14 21.23 37.82
C ASP A 188 14.95 22.28 37.04
N LEU A 189 14.28 23.21 36.33
CA LEU A 189 14.92 24.27 35.56
C LEU A 189 15.10 25.59 36.34
N ILE A 190 14.51 25.72 37.53
CA ILE A 190 14.49 26.97 38.32
C ILE A 190 15.49 26.93 39.49
N GLU A 191 15.98 25.74 39.87
CA GLU A 191 17.06 25.55 40.85
C GLU A 191 18.45 25.57 40.20
#